data_AF-A0A847M748-F1
#
_entry.id   AF-A0A847M748-F1
#
_cell.length_a   1.000
_cell.length_b   1.000
_cell.length_c   1.000
_cell.angle_alpha   90.00
_cell.angle_beta   90.00
_cell.angle_gamma   90.00
#
_symmetry.space_group_name_H-M   'P 1'
#
loop_
_entity.id
_entity.type
_entity.pdbx_description
1 polymer ?
#
loop_
_entity_poly.entity_id
_entity_poly.type
_entity_poly.pdbx_seq_one_letter_code
_entity_poly.pdbx_strand_id
1 'polypeptide(L)'
;MLSPMSAQASAGCHDLPDSMVSILSDRLAAMGIDVTVFRIGGAIGADSEQGGESGAAAGGGEPADFSLHLSQSLQLSELFEQAGEFDLIHNHCGCLPVTYSGMTATPLLSTLYEAPSERSLQVYGRYAHRVSYVAVSEASRCPALDYIATIHPALDLRRYSYAPDDGEYLLTLDAVSPEGAGARCIEVARSRGMKLKIAGIVEDQEHFDRHVRPHLDGGQVVYTGPVTGSDQRRRLLAGACGLVYHDERAQTWPLWLVEAMACGTPVIALKRGAVGEIVADGITGFVIDDAAQMGDAVARLEQLDRLQCRKWVEQHFDADRMAQAYMELYESIIRRVGREDHRPWGFYEVLSDTAVHKVKRITIRPGQRLSYQRHFHRSEHWYILQGRAVVTRNGVDTEVGPGDALDSPVETWHRIHNPGSENVVFIEIQTGEYFGEDDIERAEDDYGRV
;
A
#
# COMPACT_ATOMS: atom_id res chain seq x y z
N MET A 1 -11.48 1.66 5.65
CA MET A 1 -10.20 0.91 5.51
C MET A 1 -10.47 -0.59 5.60
N LEU A 2 -9.80 -1.41 4.79
CA LEU A 2 -9.85 -2.88 4.89
C LEU A 2 -8.57 -3.37 5.54
N SER A 3 -8.71 -4.15 6.61
CA SER A 3 -7.59 -4.77 7.34
C SER A 3 -7.70 -6.29 7.25
N PRO A 4 -6.62 -7.01 6.98
CA PRO A 4 -6.65 -8.47 7.04
C PRO A 4 -6.88 -8.92 8.50
N MET A 5 -7.62 -10.02 8.67
CA MET A 5 -7.62 -10.76 9.93
C MET A 5 -6.41 -11.68 9.92
N SER A 6 -5.43 -11.38 10.79
CA SER A 6 -4.19 -12.14 10.88
C SER A 6 -4.48 -13.61 11.20
N ALA A 7 -4.16 -14.53 10.29
CA ALA A 7 -4.04 -15.94 10.62
C ALA A 7 -2.65 -16.14 11.24
N GLN A 8 -2.56 -16.06 12.56
CA GLN A 8 -1.34 -16.25 13.36
C GLN A 8 -0.18 -15.31 13.00
N ALA A 9 -0.03 -14.22 13.76
CA ALA A 9 1.27 -13.59 13.91
C ALA A 9 2.25 -14.67 14.44
N SER A 10 3.23 -15.06 13.63
CA SER A 10 4.34 -15.85 14.14
C SER A 10 4.97 -15.04 15.28
N ALA A 11 5.11 -15.67 16.44
CA ALA A 11 5.44 -15.00 17.70
C ALA A 11 6.72 -14.15 17.62
N GLY A 12 6.58 -12.86 17.30
CA GLY A 12 7.68 -11.90 17.24
C GLY A 12 7.65 -10.97 16.03
N CYS A 13 6.98 -11.34 14.93
CA CYS A 13 6.83 -10.48 13.75
C CYS A 13 5.50 -9.72 13.85
N HIS A 14 5.53 -8.39 13.73
CA HIS A 14 4.30 -7.63 13.54
C HIS A 14 3.69 -8.04 12.20
N ASP A 15 2.40 -8.38 12.18
CA ASP A 15 1.66 -8.42 10.93
C ASP A 15 1.62 -6.98 10.38
N LEU A 16 2.56 -6.68 9.49
CA LEU A 16 2.82 -5.33 8.98
C LEU A 16 1.53 -4.69 8.42
N PRO A 17 0.72 -5.38 7.60
CA PRO A 17 -0.62 -4.93 7.23
C PRO A 17 -1.51 -4.46 8.38
N ASP A 18 -1.71 -5.31 9.39
CA ASP A 18 -2.59 -5.00 10.53
C ASP A 18 -2.04 -3.84 11.37
N SER A 19 -0.73 -3.85 11.62
CA SER A 19 -0.07 -2.76 12.34
C SER A 19 -0.19 -1.44 11.60
N MET A 20 -0.07 -1.43 10.27
CA MET A 20 -0.21 -0.22 9.47
C MET A 20 -1.63 0.31 9.56
N VAL A 21 -2.65 -0.54 9.38
CA VAL A 21 -4.05 -0.12 9.49
C VAL A 21 -4.35 0.44 10.88
N SER A 22 -3.93 -0.25 11.95
CA SER A 22 -4.16 0.23 13.31
C SER A 22 -3.52 1.59 13.57
N ILE A 23 -2.25 1.77 13.19
CA ILE A 23 -1.56 3.05 13.40
C ILE A 23 -2.22 4.15 12.57
N LEU A 24 -2.48 3.88 11.28
CA LEU A 24 -3.01 4.87 10.37
C LEU A 24 -4.45 5.27 10.73
N SER A 25 -5.32 4.32 11.08
CA SER A 25 -6.69 4.62 11.50
C SER A 25 -6.72 5.50 12.74
N ASP A 26 -5.87 5.20 13.74
CA ASP A 26 -5.77 6.00 14.96
C ASP A 26 -5.30 7.43 14.66
N ARG A 27 -4.34 7.60 13.74
CA ARG A 27 -3.82 8.92 13.38
C ARG A 27 -4.79 9.74 12.56
N LEU A 28 -5.46 9.13 11.59
CA LEU A 28 -6.50 9.80 10.80
C LEU A 28 -7.69 10.23 11.68
N ALA A 29 -8.12 9.38 12.62
CA ALA A 29 -9.15 9.73 13.59
C ALA A 29 -8.71 10.92 14.47
N ALA A 30 -7.44 10.96 14.90
CA ALA A 30 -6.88 12.10 15.63
C ALA A 30 -6.82 13.39 14.80
N MET A 31 -6.79 13.30 13.47
CA MET A 31 -6.91 14.42 12.54
C MET A 31 -8.36 14.84 12.27
N GLY A 32 -9.35 14.16 12.88
CA GLY A 32 -10.77 14.45 12.72
C GLY A 32 -11.42 13.78 11.49
N ILE A 33 -10.73 12.83 10.87
CA ILE A 33 -11.28 12.05 9.75
C ILE A 33 -12.15 10.91 10.31
N ASP A 34 -13.32 10.72 9.71
CA ASP A 34 -14.17 9.56 10.02
C ASP A 34 -13.60 8.30 9.36
N VAL A 35 -13.26 7.29 10.17
CA VAL A 35 -12.57 6.08 9.71
C VAL A 35 -13.30 4.85 10.20
N THR A 36 -13.89 4.11 9.26
CA THR A 36 -14.42 2.77 9.52
C THR A 36 -13.41 1.70 9.09
N VAL A 37 -13.06 0.77 9.99
CA VAL A 37 -12.16 -0.36 9.70
C VAL A 37 -12.97 -1.64 9.54
N PHE A 38 -12.91 -2.22 8.35
CA PHE A 38 -13.49 -3.52 8.02
C PHE A 38 -12.42 -4.60 8.14
N ARG A 39 -12.67 -5.58 9.02
CA ARG A 39 -11.79 -6.72 9.23
C ARG A 39 -12.18 -7.83 8.25
N ILE A 40 -11.28 -8.19 7.34
CA ILE A 40 -11.51 -9.13 6.26
C ILE A 40 -10.74 -10.43 6.53
N GLY A 41 -11.45 -11.55 6.60
CA GLY A 41 -10.92 -12.87 6.94
C GLY A 41 -11.67 -13.51 8.12
N GLY A 42 -11.08 -14.57 8.68
CA GLY A 42 -11.73 -15.42 9.69
C GLY A 42 -12.76 -16.37 9.04
N ALA A 43 -12.78 -17.63 9.47
CA ALA A 43 -13.77 -18.59 8.97
C ALA A 43 -15.16 -18.34 9.61
N ILE A 44 -16.24 -18.46 8.83
CA ILE A 44 -17.62 -18.44 9.34
C ILE A 44 -17.76 -19.49 10.45
N GLY A 45 -18.24 -19.06 11.64
CA GLY A 45 -18.47 -19.93 12.78
C GLY A 45 -17.28 -20.12 13.73
N ALA A 46 -16.17 -19.40 13.54
CA ALA A 46 -15.11 -19.30 14.54
C ALA A 46 -15.51 -18.26 15.62
N ASP A 47 -16.45 -18.62 16.48
CA ASP A 47 -16.64 -17.90 17.73
C ASP A 47 -15.36 -17.97 18.55
N SER A 48 -14.99 -16.82 19.12
CA SER A 48 -13.92 -16.69 20.10
C SER A 48 -14.22 -17.54 21.33
N GLU A 49 -13.70 -18.77 21.40
CA GLU A 49 -13.63 -19.50 22.65
C GLU A 49 -12.20 -19.90 23.03
N GLN A 50 -11.95 -19.66 24.32
CA GLN A 50 -10.73 -19.89 25.06
C GLN A 50 -10.25 -21.34 24.94
N GLY A 51 -8.94 -21.51 25.11
CA GLY A 51 -8.27 -22.79 25.09
C GLY A 51 -9.01 -23.89 25.87
N GLY A 52 -9.26 -24.98 25.17
CA GLY A 52 -9.71 -26.25 25.74
C GLY A 52 -9.44 -27.33 24.70
N GLU A 53 -8.46 -28.19 24.98
CA GLU A 53 -8.33 -29.46 24.27
C GLU A 53 -9.63 -30.26 24.45
N SER A 54 -10.29 -30.64 23.36
CA SER A 54 -11.23 -31.76 23.37
C SER A 54 -11.28 -32.39 21.99
N GLY A 55 -11.12 -33.71 21.98
CA GLY A 55 -11.03 -34.51 20.77
C GLY A 55 -12.37 -34.83 20.10
N ALA A 56 -12.21 -35.35 18.89
CA ALA A 56 -13.12 -36.20 18.12
C ALA A 56 -14.42 -35.58 17.59
N ALA A 57 -14.46 -35.37 16.26
CA ALA A 57 -15.50 -35.97 15.41
C ALA A 57 -15.07 -35.89 13.93
N ALA A 58 -14.91 -37.05 13.31
CA ALA A 58 -14.83 -37.17 11.85
C ALA A 58 -16.24 -36.94 11.26
N GLY A 59 -16.41 -35.84 10.54
CA GLY A 59 -17.63 -35.54 9.80
C GLY A 59 -17.41 -34.40 8.82
N GLY A 60 -17.50 -34.70 7.52
CA GLY A 60 -17.59 -33.81 6.34
C GLY A 60 -17.51 -32.30 6.50
N GLY A 61 -16.43 -31.76 7.08
CA GLY A 61 -16.18 -30.32 7.12
C GLY A 61 -15.72 -29.80 5.76
N GLU A 62 -16.20 -28.62 5.38
CA GLU A 62 -15.66 -27.92 4.21
C GLU A 62 -14.17 -27.59 4.41
N PRO A 63 -13.34 -27.61 3.35
CA PRO A 63 -11.93 -27.24 3.46
C PRO A 63 -11.77 -25.84 4.08
N ALA A 64 -10.81 -25.68 4.99
CA ALA A 64 -10.57 -24.41 5.69
C ALA A 64 -10.40 -23.23 4.72
N ASP A 65 -9.69 -23.44 3.60
CA ASP A 65 -9.49 -22.42 2.56
C ASP A 65 -10.81 -22.00 1.91
N PHE A 66 -11.73 -22.96 1.68
CA PHE A 66 -13.03 -22.68 1.08
C PHE A 66 -13.89 -21.83 2.01
N SER A 67 -13.94 -22.16 3.30
CA SER A 67 -14.65 -21.37 4.31
C SER A 67 -14.06 -19.95 4.44
N LEU A 68 -12.73 -19.81 4.42
CA LEU A 68 -12.07 -18.51 4.44
C LEU A 68 -12.47 -17.65 3.23
N HIS A 69 -12.43 -18.21 2.01
CA HIS A 69 -12.80 -17.49 0.80
C HIS A 69 -14.28 -17.08 0.79
N LEU A 70 -15.17 -17.93 1.28
CA LEU A 70 -16.60 -17.61 1.43
C LEU A 70 -16.79 -16.43 2.39
N SER A 71 -16.12 -16.49 3.54
CA SER A 71 -16.18 -15.44 4.58
C SER A 71 -15.68 -14.09 4.04
N GLN A 72 -14.51 -14.10 3.38
CA GLN A 72 -13.95 -12.92 2.73
C GLN A 72 -14.90 -12.36 1.66
N SER A 73 -15.51 -13.23 0.84
CA SER A 73 -16.41 -12.80 -0.23
C SER A 73 -17.67 -12.12 0.31
N LEU A 74 -18.25 -12.63 1.42
CA LEU A 74 -19.42 -12.02 2.07
C LEU A 74 -19.07 -10.67 2.70
N GLN A 75 -17.97 -10.60 3.47
CA GLN A 75 -17.49 -9.36 4.10
C GLN A 75 -17.19 -8.26 3.06
N LEU A 76 -16.62 -8.66 1.91
CA LEU A 76 -16.37 -7.73 0.81
C LEU A 76 -17.68 -7.31 0.13
N SER A 77 -18.63 -8.22 -0.09
CA SER A 77 -19.94 -7.84 -0.64
C SER A 77 -20.63 -6.79 0.23
N GLU A 78 -20.69 -7.03 1.55
CA GLU A 78 -21.30 -6.12 2.52
C GLU A 78 -20.64 -4.73 2.51
N LEU A 79 -19.30 -4.66 2.50
CA LEU A 79 -18.57 -3.41 2.34
C LEU A 79 -18.96 -2.69 1.05
N PHE A 80 -18.94 -3.40 -0.09
CA PHE A 80 -19.12 -2.78 -1.40
C PHE A 80 -20.59 -2.39 -1.68
N GLU A 81 -21.56 -3.02 -1.03
CA GLU A 81 -22.98 -2.62 -1.04
C GLU A 81 -23.22 -1.23 -0.42
N GLN A 82 -22.42 -0.87 0.58
CA GLN A 82 -22.47 0.45 1.25
C GLN A 82 -21.28 1.36 0.86
N ALA A 83 -20.55 1.05 -0.21
CA ALA A 83 -19.35 1.80 -0.60
C ALA A 83 -19.62 3.29 -0.84
N GLY A 84 -20.83 3.65 -1.27
CA GLY A 84 -21.24 5.04 -1.53
C GLY A 84 -21.34 5.92 -0.28
N GLU A 85 -21.26 5.35 0.92
CA GLU A 85 -21.20 6.11 2.18
C GLU A 85 -19.80 6.66 2.48
N PHE A 86 -18.78 6.24 1.73
CA PHE A 86 -17.39 6.64 1.94
C PHE A 86 -16.86 7.50 0.79
N ASP A 87 -16.02 8.48 1.10
CA ASP A 87 -15.32 9.28 0.08
C ASP A 87 -14.19 8.50 -0.60
N LEU A 88 -13.60 7.52 0.10
CA LEU A 88 -12.51 6.69 -0.39
C LEU A 88 -12.45 5.36 0.37
N ILE A 89 -12.16 4.28 -0.36
CA ILE A 89 -11.87 2.96 0.22
C ILE A 89 -10.36 2.74 0.15
N HIS A 90 -9.73 2.39 1.28
CA HIS A 90 -8.31 2.06 1.36
C HIS A 90 -8.13 0.60 1.76
N ASN A 91 -7.53 -0.18 0.86
CA ASN A 91 -7.35 -1.62 0.91
C ASN A 91 -5.93 -2.04 1.34
N HIS A 92 -5.84 -2.90 2.36
CA HIS A 92 -4.61 -3.59 2.79
C HIS A 92 -4.70 -5.12 2.70
N CYS A 93 -5.76 -5.68 2.11
CA CYS A 93 -6.06 -7.12 2.06
C CYS A 93 -5.70 -7.76 0.71
N GLY A 94 -4.60 -7.32 0.09
CA GLY A 94 -4.12 -7.87 -1.18
C GLY A 94 -5.04 -7.62 -2.38
N CYS A 95 -5.02 -8.52 -3.35
CA CYS A 95 -5.67 -8.31 -4.65
C CYS A 95 -7.16 -8.68 -4.70
N LEU A 96 -7.70 -9.40 -3.71
CA LEU A 96 -9.10 -9.82 -3.76
C LEU A 96 -10.08 -8.63 -3.74
N PRO A 97 -9.96 -7.61 -2.85
CA PRO A 97 -10.88 -6.48 -2.87
C PRO A 97 -10.81 -5.63 -4.14
N VAL A 98 -9.68 -5.67 -4.86
CA VAL A 98 -9.50 -4.96 -6.14
C VAL A 98 -10.50 -5.45 -7.20
N THR A 99 -10.93 -6.71 -7.14
CA THR A 99 -11.90 -7.26 -8.11
C THR A 99 -13.30 -6.68 -7.97
N TYR A 100 -13.63 -6.10 -6.82
CA TYR A 100 -14.92 -5.45 -6.54
C TYR A 100 -14.95 -3.98 -6.97
N SER A 101 -13.82 -3.41 -7.41
CA SER A 101 -13.72 -2.01 -7.88
C SER A 101 -14.66 -1.65 -9.04
N GLY A 102 -15.20 -2.65 -9.75
CA GLY A 102 -16.23 -2.47 -10.78
C GLY A 102 -17.63 -2.17 -10.24
N MET A 103 -17.89 -2.46 -8.97
CA MET A 103 -19.23 -2.41 -8.35
C MET A 103 -19.54 -1.06 -7.68
N THR A 104 -18.57 -0.17 -7.59
CA THR A 104 -18.72 1.14 -6.94
C THR A 104 -18.10 2.27 -7.76
N ALA A 105 -18.60 3.49 -7.56
CA ALA A 105 -17.98 4.73 -8.03
C ALA A 105 -16.98 5.30 -7.00
N THR A 106 -17.00 4.81 -5.76
CA THR A 106 -16.10 5.24 -4.69
C THR A 106 -14.65 4.92 -5.05
N PRO A 107 -13.73 5.90 -5.01
CA PRO A 107 -12.31 5.69 -5.30
C PRO A 107 -11.69 4.60 -4.41
N LEU A 108 -10.90 3.71 -5.01
CA LEU A 108 -10.17 2.66 -4.29
C LEU A 108 -8.66 2.93 -4.34
N LEU A 109 -8.03 2.97 -3.17
CA LEU A 109 -6.58 2.92 -3.00
C LEU A 109 -6.18 1.55 -2.44
N SER A 110 -5.11 0.94 -2.96
CA SER A 110 -4.52 -0.28 -2.39
C SER A 110 -3.06 -0.05 -2.02
N THR A 111 -2.68 -0.38 -0.77
CA THR A 111 -1.29 -0.40 -0.34
C THR A 111 -0.74 -1.82 -0.46
N LEU A 112 0.34 -1.95 -1.23
CA LEU A 112 1.04 -3.19 -1.48
C LEU A 112 2.28 -3.27 -0.61
N TYR A 113 2.37 -4.37 0.15
CA TYR A 113 3.49 -4.64 1.03
C TYR A 113 4.62 -5.32 0.26
N GLU A 114 4.30 -6.23 -0.64
CA GLU A 114 5.28 -6.96 -1.45
C GLU A 114 5.07 -6.71 -2.95
N ALA A 115 6.11 -6.99 -3.73
CA ALA A 115 5.99 -6.98 -5.19
C ALA A 115 4.96 -8.03 -5.63
N PRO A 116 3.99 -7.66 -6.49
CA PRO A 116 3.02 -8.61 -7.03
C PRO A 116 3.70 -9.83 -7.67
N SER A 117 3.21 -11.02 -7.32
CA SER A 117 3.45 -12.23 -8.11
C SER A 117 2.83 -12.10 -9.51
N GLU A 118 3.27 -12.93 -10.45
CA GLU A 118 2.69 -12.98 -11.81
C GLU A 118 1.16 -13.17 -11.78
N ARG A 119 0.63 -13.96 -10.83
CA ARG A 119 -0.81 -14.18 -10.67
C ARG A 119 -1.54 -12.96 -10.12
N SER A 120 -1.03 -12.34 -9.06
CA SER A 120 -1.69 -11.16 -8.48
C SER A 120 -1.58 -9.94 -9.39
N LEU A 121 -0.52 -9.85 -10.21
CA LEU A 121 -0.36 -8.82 -11.22
C LEU A 121 -1.45 -8.89 -12.31
N GLN A 122 -1.97 -10.07 -12.66
CA GLN A 122 -3.11 -10.17 -13.57
C GLN A 122 -4.35 -9.44 -13.03
N VAL A 123 -4.56 -9.47 -11.72
CA VAL A 123 -5.67 -8.78 -11.06
C VAL A 123 -5.37 -7.29 -10.96
N TYR A 124 -4.22 -6.91 -10.40
CA TYR A 124 -3.86 -5.50 -10.24
C TYR A 124 -3.81 -4.77 -11.59
N GLY A 125 -3.17 -5.36 -12.59
CA GLY A 125 -3.08 -4.78 -13.94
C GLY A 125 -4.45 -4.62 -14.61
N ARG A 126 -5.37 -5.60 -14.46
CA ARG A 126 -6.72 -5.53 -15.03
C ARG A 126 -7.51 -4.33 -14.50
N TYR A 127 -7.34 -3.98 -13.23
CA TYR A 127 -8.11 -2.92 -12.56
C TYR A 127 -7.30 -1.62 -12.32
N ALA A 128 -6.10 -1.50 -12.88
CA ALA A 128 -5.25 -0.32 -12.70
C ALA A 128 -5.87 1.00 -13.21
N HIS A 129 -6.83 0.93 -14.12
CA HIS A 129 -7.60 2.08 -14.59
C HIS A 129 -8.68 2.56 -13.60
N ARG A 130 -8.90 1.83 -12.49
CA ARG A 130 -9.89 2.15 -11.44
C ARG A 130 -9.29 2.29 -10.05
N VAL A 131 -8.13 1.68 -9.83
CA VAL A 131 -7.53 1.54 -8.51
C VAL A 131 -6.18 2.22 -8.50
N SER A 132 -5.93 3.00 -7.45
CA SER A 132 -4.62 3.59 -7.21
C SER A 132 -3.76 2.67 -6.35
N TYR A 133 -2.47 2.61 -6.63
CA TYR A 133 -1.54 1.73 -5.90
C TYR A 133 -0.46 2.53 -5.17
N VAL A 134 -0.16 2.12 -3.94
CA VAL A 134 0.94 2.63 -3.11
C VAL A 134 1.83 1.48 -2.72
N ALA A 135 3.15 1.65 -2.85
CA ALA A 135 4.11 0.70 -2.32
C ALA A 135 4.56 1.15 -0.92
N VAL A 136 4.89 0.19 -0.04
CA VAL A 136 5.49 0.51 1.27
C VAL A 136 7.01 0.73 1.21
N SER A 137 7.62 0.32 0.10
CA SER A 137 9.06 0.39 -0.16
C SER A 137 9.29 0.45 -1.67
N GLU A 138 10.34 1.16 -2.09
CA GLU A 138 10.81 1.15 -3.47
C GLU A 138 11.22 -0.26 -3.92
N ALA A 139 11.82 -1.05 -3.02
CA ALA A 139 12.16 -2.44 -3.28
C ALA A 139 10.94 -3.35 -3.54
N SER A 140 9.75 -2.97 -3.06
CA SER A 140 8.50 -3.70 -3.29
C SER A 140 7.79 -3.31 -4.60
N ARG A 141 8.30 -2.32 -5.36
CA ARG A 141 7.65 -1.88 -6.60
C ARG A 141 7.86 -2.89 -7.74
N CYS A 142 6.83 -3.02 -8.57
CA CYS A 142 6.90 -3.79 -9.81
C CYS A 142 6.80 -2.85 -11.02
N PRO A 143 7.72 -2.90 -12.01
CA PRO A 143 7.67 -2.02 -13.18
C PRO A 143 6.41 -2.16 -14.05
N ALA A 144 5.67 -3.26 -13.92
CA ALA A 144 4.45 -3.52 -14.68
C ALA A 144 3.18 -2.92 -14.04
N LEU A 145 3.32 -2.19 -12.93
CA LEU A 145 2.20 -1.55 -12.25
C LEU A 145 2.54 -0.09 -11.94
N ASP A 146 1.61 0.81 -12.21
CA ASP A 146 1.75 2.23 -11.89
C ASP A 146 1.39 2.49 -10.43
N TYR A 147 2.36 2.93 -9.64
CA TYR A 147 2.12 3.36 -8.26
C TYR A 147 2.19 4.87 -8.17
N ILE A 148 1.22 5.45 -7.48
CA ILE A 148 1.09 6.91 -7.33
C ILE A 148 1.95 7.48 -6.20
N ALA A 149 2.40 6.64 -5.27
CA ALA A 149 3.33 7.02 -4.21
C ALA A 149 4.04 5.78 -3.61
N THR A 150 5.11 6.05 -2.87
CA THR A 150 5.72 5.11 -1.93
C THR A 150 5.63 5.75 -0.54
N ILE A 151 4.97 5.09 0.41
CA ILE A 151 4.79 5.58 1.78
C ILE A 151 5.29 4.51 2.73
N HIS A 152 6.37 4.82 3.45
CA HIS A 152 7.02 3.87 4.33
C HIS A 152 6.20 3.60 5.60
N PRO A 153 6.20 2.35 6.10
CA PRO A 153 5.62 2.02 7.39
C PRO A 153 6.32 2.79 8.51
N ALA A 154 5.53 3.27 9.45
CA ALA A 154 5.97 4.15 10.53
C ALA A 154 5.66 3.57 11.92
N LEU A 155 6.27 4.18 12.94
CA LEU A 155 6.05 3.85 14.35
C LEU A 155 5.28 4.95 15.07
N ASP A 156 4.48 4.55 16.04
CA ASP A 156 4.01 5.47 17.07
C ASP A 156 5.15 5.75 18.07
N LEU A 157 5.93 6.81 17.81
CA LEU A 157 7.15 7.14 18.58
C LEU A 157 6.88 7.47 20.04
N ARG A 158 5.63 7.77 20.43
CA ARG A 158 5.22 7.94 21.83
C ARG A 158 5.41 6.65 22.64
N ARG A 159 5.47 5.49 21.98
CA ARG A 159 5.68 4.17 22.60
C ARG A 159 7.16 3.84 22.80
N TYR A 160 8.09 4.62 22.24
CA TYR A 160 9.54 4.35 22.26
C TYR A 160 10.30 5.46 22.97
N SER A 161 11.05 5.09 24.00
CA SER A 161 11.92 6.02 24.74
C SER A 161 13.32 6.00 24.17
N TYR A 162 13.90 7.19 23.98
CA TYR A 162 15.30 7.33 23.61
C TYR A 162 16.21 6.91 24.76
N ALA A 163 17.15 5.99 24.50
CA ALA A 163 18.16 5.53 25.43
C ALA A 163 19.55 6.03 24.99
N PRO A 164 20.10 7.05 25.68
CA PRO A 164 21.37 7.66 25.30
C PRO A 164 22.60 6.81 25.64
N ASP A 165 22.47 5.85 26.56
CA ASP A 165 23.58 5.01 27.00
C ASP A 165 24.08 4.10 25.87
N ASP A 166 25.38 3.81 25.84
CA ASP A 166 26.04 3.03 24.79
C ASP A 166 25.55 1.57 24.67
N GLY A 167 24.71 1.10 25.60
CA GLY A 167 24.21 -0.26 25.65
C GLY A 167 25.23 -1.27 26.18
N GLU A 168 24.77 -2.46 26.55
CA GLU A 168 25.59 -3.45 27.25
C GLU A 168 25.94 -4.69 26.42
N TYR A 169 25.25 -4.90 25.30
CA TYR A 169 25.34 -6.12 24.50
C TYR A 169 25.02 -5.86 23.03
N LEU A 170 25.58 -6.68 22.15
CA LEU A 170 25.05 -6.86 20.80
C LEU A 170 23.75 -7.64 20.88
N LEU A 171 22.80 -7.31 20.02
CA LEU A 171 21.51 -7.99 19.93
C LEU A 171 21.31 -8.55 18.52
N THR A 172 20.83 -9.78 18.42
CA THR A 172 20.15 -10.29 17.22
C THR A 172 18.69 -10.53 17.57
N LEU A 173 17.78 -9.97 16.77
CA LEU A 173 16.34 -10.10 16.98
C LEU A 173 15.68 -10.55 15.67
N ASP A 174 15.59 -11.86 15.47
CA ASP A 174 14.89 -12.51 14.37
C ASP A 174 14.79 -14.03 14.62
N ALA A 175 14.12 -14.75 13.74
CA ALA A 175 14.14 -16.21 13.70
C ALA A 175 15.57 -16.78 13.78
N VAL A 176 15.74 -17.80 14.62
CA VAL A 176 16.98 -18.57 14.69
C VAL A 176 16.94 -19.66 13.64
N SER A 177 17.60 -19.39 12.52
CA SER A 177 17.72 -20.25 11.34
C SER A 177 19.14 -20.17 10.74
N PRO A 178 19.51 -21.05 9.79
CA PRO A 178 20.77 -20.97 9.06
C PRO A 178 21.02 -19.63 8.33
N GLU A 179 19.96 -19.00 7.83
CA GLU A 179 20.00 -17.71 7.13
C GLU A 179 20.17 -16.53 8.09
N GLY A 180 19.87 -16.75 9.38
CA GLY A 180 19.86 -15.74 10.43
C GLY A 180 21.24 -15.27 10.92
N ALA A 181 21.24 -14.18 11.69
CA ALA A 181 22.45 -13.60 12.26
C ALA A 181 23.07 -14.40 13.43
N GLY A 182 22.28 -15.26 14.08
CA GLY A 182 22.60 -15.84 15.40
C GLY A 182 23.99 -16.49 15.49
N ALA A 183 24.25 -17.51 14.67
CA ALA A 183 25.52 -18.23 14.69
C ALA A 183 26.73 -17.32 14.35
N ARG A 184 26.58 -16.45 13.36
CA ARG A 184 27.63 -15.51 12.91
C ARG A 184 27.96 -14.48 13.99
N CYS A 185 26.94 -13.95 14.67
CA CYS A 185 27.12 -12.99 15.75
C CYS A 185 27.85 -13.59 16.96
N ILE A 186 27.72 -14.88 17.23
CA ILE A 186 28.45 -15.57 18.32
C ILE A 186 29.97 -15.47 18.09
N GLU A 187 30.42 -15.74 16.86
CA GLU A 187 31.84 -15.67 16.51
C GLU A 187 32.38 -14.24 16.65
N VAL A 188 31.64 -13.25 16.13
CA VAL A 188 32.00 -11.83 16.21
C VAL A 188 32.04 -11.35 17.67
N ALA A 189 31.01 -11.66 18.47
CA ALA A 189 30.95 -11.24 19.87
C ALA A 189 32.08 -11.84 20.71
N ARG A 190 32.41 -13.13 20.49
CA ARG A 190 33.51 -13.81 21.20
C ARG A 190 34.87 -13.24 20.86
N SER A 191 35.16 -13.05 19.57
CA SER A 191 36.44 -12.49 19.13
C SER A 191 36.72 -11.09 19.69
N ARG A 192 35.66 -10.35 20.05
CA ARG A 192 35.72 -8.98 20.59
C ARG A 192 35.48 -8.88 22.10
N GLY A 193 35.21 -9.99 22.79
CA GLY A 193 34.88 -9.98 24.21
C GLY A 193 33.55 -9.26 24.55
N MET A 194 32.65 -9.11 23.59
CA MET A 194 31.36 -8.44 23.76
C MET A 194 30.29 -9.42 24.28
N LYS A 195 29.33 -8.91 25.04
CA LYS A 195 28.10 -9.66 25.37
C LYS A 195 27.19 -9.72 24.16
N LEU A 196 26.50 -10.84 23.96
CA LEU A 196 25.53 -11.08 22.90
C LEU A 196 24.23 -11.62 23.48
N LYS A 197 23.12 -11.01 23.10
CA LYS A 197 21.78 -11.56 23.29
C LYS A 197 21.18 -12.01 21.97
N ILE A 198 20.68 -13.23 21.93
CA ILE A 198 19.98 -13.82 20.79
C ILE A 198 18.50 -13.95 21.17
N ALA A 199 17.63 -13.28 20.44
CA ALA A 199 16.21 -13.20 20.72
C ALA A 199 15.40 -13.57 19.47
N GLY A 200 14.38 -14.42 19.61
CA GLY A 200 13.55 -14.88 18.49
C GLY A 200 13.10 -16.33 18.62
N ILE A 201 12.24 -16.78 17.69
CA ILE A 201 11.78 -18.17 17.63
C ILE A 201 12.88 -19.04 17.04
N VAL A 202 13.04 -20.25 17.56
CA VAL A 202 13.82 -21.29 16.87
C VAL A 202 12.98 -21.87 15.74
N GLU A 203 13.25 -21.44 14.51
CA GLU A 203 12.62 -22.01 13.30
C GLU A 203 13.28 -23.33 12.90
N ASP A 204 14.60 -23.45 13.10
CA ASP A 204 15.37 -24.66 12.82
C ASP A 204 16.05 -25.19 14.09
N GLN A 205 15.50 -26.28 14.63
CA GLN A 205 16.00 -26.91 15.86
C GLN A 205 17.38 -27.58 15.66
N GLU A 206 17.66 -28.12 14.47
CA GLU A 206 18.95 -28.77 14.17
C GLU A 206 20.05 -27.71 14.10
N HIS A 207 19.78 -26.59 13.44
CA HIS A 207 20.67 -25.44 13.40
C HIS A 207 20.94 -24.89 14.81
N PHE A 208 19.89 -24.66 15.60
CA PHE A 208 20.03 -24.17 16.98
C PHE A 208 20.90 -25.10 17.81
N ASP A 209 20.64 -26.40 17.76
CA ASP A 209 21.34 -27.42 18.55
C ASP A 209 22.82 -27.56 18.21
N ARG A 210 23.20 -27.33 16.95
CA ARG A 210 24.57 -27.46 16.45
C ARG A 210 25.38 -26.16 16.51
N HIS A 211 24.78 -25.03 16.17
CA HIS A 211 25.50 -23.78 15.92
C HIS A 211 25.26 -22.69 16.98
N VAL A 212 24.19 -22.80 17.78
CA VAL A 212 23.85 -21.79 18.78
C VAL A 212 24.00 -22.34 20.20
N ARG A 213 23.29 -23.43 20.52
CA ARG A 213 23.23 -24.04 21.86
C ARG A 213 24.60 -24.35 22.47
N PRO A 214 25.60 -24.91 21.75
CA PRO A 214 26.91 -25.22 22.32
C PRO A 214 27.72 -24.00 22.75
N HIS A 215 27.27 -22.80 22.37
CA HIS A 215 27.97 -21.55 22.63
C HIS A 215 27.31 -20.68 23.69
N LEU A 216 26.14 -21.08 24.18
CA LEU A 216 25.42 -20.40 25.26
C LEU A 216 26.12 -20.70 26.60
N ASP A 217 26.57 -19.66 27.28
CA ASP A 217 27.25 -19.76 28.58
C ASP A 217 26.46 -19.07 29.72
N GLY A 218 25.34 -18.42 29.39
CA GLY A 218 24.51 -17.69 30.34
C GLY A 218 25.11 -16.37 30.83
N GLY A 219 26.29 -15.99 30.32
CA GLY A 219 27.01 -14.77 30.68
C GLY A 219 27.32 -13.91 29.46
N GLN A 220 28.32 -14.32 28.66
CA GLN A 220 28.71 -13.59 27.45
C GLN A 220 27.69 -13.81 26.34
N VAL A 221 27.24 -15.05 26.11
CA VAL A 221 26.30 -15.39 25.04
C VAL A 221 25.02 -15.96 25.67
N VAL A 222 23.92 -15.24 25.48
CA VAL A 222 22.64 -15.54 26.12
C VAL A 222 21.54 -15.64 25.06
N TYR A 223 20.83 -16.77 25.03
CA TYR A 223 19.58 -16.89 24.30
C TYR A 223 18.41 -16.49 25.19
N THR A 224 17.65 -15.47 24.80
CA THR A 224 16.54 -14.91 25.59
C THR A 224 15.19 -15.54 25.27
N GLY A 225 15.12 -16.41 24.27
CA GLY A 225 13.86 -16.95 23.77
C GLY A 225 13.12 -16.02 22.81
N PRO A 226 11.90 -16.44 22.38
CA PRO A 226 11.00 -15.61 21.60
C PRO A 226 10.59 -14.36 22.37
N VAL A 227 10.41 -13.24 21.65
CA VAL A 227 9.97 -11.97 22.23
C VAL A 227 8.50 -11.77 21.90
N THR A 228 7.63 -11.97 22.89
CA THR A 228 6.17 -11.95 22.71
C THR A 228 5.53 -10.62 23.12
N GLY A 229 6.21 -9.80 23.93
CA GLY A 229 5.70 -8.52 24.45
C GLY A 229 6.42 -7.29 23.92
N SER A 230 5.66 -6.26 23.54
CA SER A 230 6.21 -4.99 23.03
C SER A 230 7.12 -4.27 24.03
N ASP A 231 6.84 -4.36 25.33
CA ASP A 231 7.70 -3.80 26.40
C ASP A 231 9.03 -4.55 26.53
N GLN A 232 8.99 -5.88 26.45
CA GLN A 232 10.20 -6.70 26.50
C GLN A 232 11.09 -6.40 25.30
N ARG A 233 10.50 -6.32 24.09
CA ARG A 233 11.22 -5.97 22.87
C ARG A 233 11.87 -4.59 22.97
N ARG A 234 11.12 -3.57 23.39
CA ARG A 234 11.64 -2.20 23.58
C ARG A 234 12.80 -2.14 24.55
N ARG A 235 12.73 -2.85 25.69
CA ARG A 235 13.85 -2.94 26.65
C ARG A 235 15.07 -3.65 26.07
N LEU A 236 14.89 -4.71 25.29
CA LEU A 236 16.00 -5.40 24.62
C LEU A 236 16.69 -4.48 23.61
N LEU A 237 15.90 -3.80 22.77
CA LEU A 237 16.41 -2.88 21.77
C LEU A 237 17.16 -1.70 22.41
N ALA A 238 16.56 -1.07 23.43
CA ALA A 238 17.14 0.09 24.10
C ALA A 238 18.45 -0.21 24.85
N GLY A 239 18.60 -1.43 25.40
CA GLY A 239 19.81 -1.83 26.12
C GLY A 239 20.94 -2.36 25.24
N ALA A 240 20.74 -2.45 23.93
CA ALA A 240 21.74 -2.96 23.00
C ALA A 240 22.68 -1.84 22.52
N CYS A 241 23.97 -2.18 22.37
CA CYS A 241 24.95 -1.30 21.74
C CYS A 241 24.86 -1.29 20.22
N GLY A 242 24.30 -2.35 19.65
CA GLY A 242 23.94 -2.43 18.25
C GLY A 242 23.03 -3.63 18.00
N LEU A 243 22.07 -3.46 17.10
CA LEU A 243 21.24 -4.54 16.58
C LEU A 243 21.87 -5.07 15.29
N VAL A 244 22.11 -6.38 15.22
CA VAL A 244 22.57 -7.05 14.01
C VAL A 244 21.41 -7.81 13.37
N TYR A 245 21.15 -7.49 12.11
CA TYR A 245 20.14 -8.10 11.26
C TYR A 245 20.80 -8.71 10.03
N HIS A 246 20.64 -10.01 9.88
CA HIS A 246 21.12 -10.74 8.72
C HIS A 246 20.06 -11.79 8.41
N ASP A 247 19.26 -11.53 7.37
CA ASP A 247 18.30 -12.46 6.80
C ASP A 247 18.45 -12.41 5.27
N GLU A 248 18.78 -13.54 4.66
CA GLU A 248 18.97 -13.63 3.21
C GLU A 248 17.64 -13.64 2.44
N ARG A 249 16.52 -13.93 3.12
CA ARG A 249 15.19 -14.04 2.51
C ARG A 249 14.57 -12.69 2.14
N ALA A 250 15.17 -11.58 2.57
CA ALA A 250 14.73 -10.20 2.31
C ALA A 250 13.29 -9.92 2.76
N GLN A 251 13.11 -9.53 4.03
CA GLN A 251 11.80 -9.10 4.52
C GLN A 251 11.39 -7.76 3.89
N THR A 252 10.08 -7.61 3.66
CA THR A 252 9.48 -6.40 3.11
C THR A 252 9.88 -5.14 3.87
N TRP A 253 9.66 -5.12 5.18
CA TRP A 253 9.96 -3.97 6.04
C TRP A 253 10.18 -4.44 7.48
N PRO A 254 11.42 -4.80 7.86
CA PRO A 254 11.72 -5.28 9.21
C PRO A 254 11.57 -4.14 10.23
N LEU A 255 10.35 -3.95 10.76
CA LEU A 255 10.00 -2.83 11.65
C LEU A 255 10.91 -2.71 12.86
N TRP A 256 11.43 -3.82 13.38
CA TRP A 256 12.32 -3.79 14.54
C TRP A 256 13.66 -3.08 14.28
N LEU A 257 14.10 -2.92 13.03
CA LEU A 257 15.23 -2.05 12.70
C LEU A 257 14.90 -0.59 13.02
N VAL A 258 13.70 -0.16 12.61
CA VAL A 258 13.16 1.18 12.92
C VAL A 258 12.97 1.32 14.43
N GLU A 259 12.46 0.29 15.11
CA GLU A 259 12.29 0.30 16.57
C GLU A 259 13.63 0.42 17.31
N ALA A 260 14.69 -0.24 16.83
CA ALA A 260 16.03 -0.12 17.39
C ALA A 260 16.52 1.33 17.33
N MET A 261 16.47 1.92 16.13
CA MET A 261 16.90 3.30 15.91
C MET A 261 15.99 4.30 16.66
N ALA A 262 14.71 3.99 16.84
CA ALA A 262 13.78 4.79 17.67
C ALA A 262 14.20 4.83 19.14
N CYS A 263 14.84 3.77 19.65
CA CYS A 263 15.46 3.74 20.97
C CYS A 263 16.87 4.37 21.00
N GLY A 264 17.42 4.77 19.83
CA GLY A 264 18.79 5.26 19.69
C GLY A 264 19.82 4.16 19.40
N THR A 265 19.40 2.91 19.23
CA THR A 265 20.31 1.79 19.00
C THR A 265 20.67 1.69 17.52
N PRO A 266 21.97 1.77 17.15
CA PRO A 266 22.40 1.64 15.77
C PRO A 266 22.21 0.22 15.23
N VAL A 267 22.11 0.10 13.91
CA VAL A 267 21.77 -1.16 13.23
C VAL A 267 22.90 -1.59 12.30
N ILE A 268 23.24 -2.88 12.26
CA ILE A 268 24.04 -3.49 11.20
C ILE A 268 23.11 -4.43 10.44
N ALA A 269 22.92 -4.19 9.15
CA ALA A 269 21.92 -4.90 8.37
C ALA A 269 22.44 -5.37 7.01
N LEU A 270 22.18 -6.62 6.64
CA LEU A 270 22.46 -7.14 5.30
C LEU A 270 21.65 -6.38 4.24
N LYS A 271 22.29 -5.97 3.15
CA LYS A 271 21.70 -5.21 2.04
C LYS A 271 20.72 -6.08 1.23
N ARG A 272 19.51 -6.18 1.75
CA ARG A 272 18.37 -6.91 1.17
C ARG A 272 17.07 -6.14 1.37
N GLY A 273 16.17 -6.23 0.38
CA GLY A 273 14.86 -5.57 0.43
C GLY A 273 14.96 -4.09 0.78
N ALA A 274 14.12 -3.65 1.71
CA ALA A 274 14.03 -2.25 2.15
C ALA A 274 15.14 -1.80 3.11
N VAL A 275 16.15 -2.63 3.43
CA VAL A 275 17.20 -2.27 4.40
C VAL A 275 17.90 -0.95 4.06
N GLY A 276 18.20 -0.73 2.77
CA GLY A 276 18.84 0.51 2.31
C GLY A 276 17.93 1.76 2.35
N GLU A 277 16.62 1.57 2.48
CA GLU A 277 15.64 2.64 2.69
C GLU A 277 15.46 2.94 4.18
N ILE A 278 15.62 1.92 5.04
CA ILE A 278 15.47 2.02 6.49
C ILE A 278 16.74 2.59 7.15
N VAL A 279 17.91 2.05 6.83
CA VAL A 279 19.18 2.35 7.50
C VAL A 279 19.99 3.34 6.67
N ALA A 280 20.28 4.51 7.25
CA ALA A 280 21.20 5.47 6.65
C ALA A 280 22.64 5.03 6.94
N ASP A 281 23.29 4.45 5.93
CA ASP A 281 24.64 3.88 6.05
C ASP A 281 25.66 4.92 6.55
N GLY A 282 26.43 4.53 7.58
CA GLY A 282 27.38 5.39 8.27
C GLY A 282 26.78 6.46 9.18
N ILE A 283 25.45 6.58 9.25
CA ILE A 283 24.75 7.58 10.08
C ILE A 283 23.97 6.90 11.21
N THR A 284 23.07 5.99 10.87
CA THR A 284 22.23 5.27 11.85
C THR A 284 22.63 3.80 12.00
N GLY A 285 23.58 3.35 11.21
CA GLY A 285 23.96 1.96 11.12
C GLY A 285 24.94 1.70 9.99
N PHE A 286 25.21 0.43 9.73
CA PHE A 286 26.00 -0.03 8.60
C PHE A 286 25.21 -1.02 7.75
N VAL A 287 25.13 -0.74 6.45
CA VAL A 287 24.52 -1.63 5.48
C VAL A 287 25.63 -2.49 4.87
N ILE A 288 25.61 -3.79 5.17
CA ILE A 288 26.65 -4.74 4.75
C ILE A 288 26.19 -5.56 3.55
N ASP A 289 27.10 -5.86 2.63
CA ASP A 289 26.81 -6.68 1.44
C ASP A 289 26.87 -8.18 1.74
N ASP A 290 27.67 -8.59 2.74
CA ASP A 290 27.86 -9.97 3.15
C ASP A 290 28.24 -10.10 4.64
N ALA A 291 28.24 -11.34 5.13
CA ALA A 291 28.59 -11.67 6.51
C ALA A 291 30.03 -11.33 6.90
N ALA A 292 30.97 -11.29 5.96
CA ALA A 292 32.38 -11.05 6.27
C ALA A 292 32.62 -9.62 6.76
N GLN A 293 31.81 -8.67 6.30
CA GLN A 293 31.86 -7.27 6.73
C GLN A 293 31.30 -7.03 8.15
N MET A 294 30.58 -8.01 8.73
CA MET A 294 29.91 -7.86 10.03
C MET A 294 30.91 -7.52 11.16
N GLY A 295 32.07 -8.19 11.16
CA GLY A 295 33.10 -7.97 12.18
C GLY A 295 33.62 -6.53 12.19
N ASP A 296 33.85 -5.96 11.01
CA ASP A 296 34.33 -4.58 10.85
C ASP A 296 33.23 -3.56 11.16
N ALA A 297 31.98 -3.84 10.76
CA ALA A 297 30.83 -3.00 11.10
C ALA A 297 30.62 -2.91 12.62
N VAL A 298 30.71 -4.04 13.33
CA VAL A 298 30.64 -4.08 14.81
C VAL A 298 31.75 -3.23 15.45
N ALA A 299 32.94 -3.21 14.86
CA ALA A 299 34.06 -2.40 15.34
C ALA A 299 33.78 -0.89 15.35
N ARG A 300 32.88 -0.45 14.48
CA ARG A 300 32.64 0.95 14.17
C ARG A 300 31.35 1.46 14.82
N LEU A 301 30.62 0.63 15.56
CA LEU A 301 29.37 1.02 16.22
C LEU A 301 29.55 2.20 17.17
N GLU A 302 30.67 2.26 17.89
CA GLU A 302 31.01 3.37 18.80
C GLU A 302 31.19 4.73 18.09
N GLN A 303 31.34 4.73 16.76
CA GLN A 303 31.48 5.95 15.95
C GLN A 303 30.13 6.59 15.65
N LEU A 304 29.02 5.86 15.83
CA LEU A 304 27.68 6.30 15.47
C LEU A 304 27.04 7.07 16.63
N ASP A 305 26.38 8.18 16.29
CA ASP A 305 25.62 8.98 17.25
C ASP A 305 24.21 8.40 17.42
N ARG A 306 23.94 7.87 18.61
CA ARG A 306 22.63 7.31 18.99
C ARG A 306 21.50 8.33 18.84
N LEU A 307 21.78 9.63 19.03
CA LEU A 307 20.80 10.69 18.81
C LEU A 307 20.47 10.85 17.32
N GLN A 308 21.42 10.63 16.40
CA GLN A 308 21.14 10.64 14.97
C GLN A 308 20.24 9.46 14.57
N CYS A 309 20.43 8.29 15.18
CA CYS A 309 19.52 7.14 15.00
C CYS A 309 18.08 7.53 15.35
N ARG A 310 17.88 8.17 16.50
CA ARG A 310 16.57 8.65 16.94
C ARG A 310 15.97 9.69 15.98
N LYS A 311 16.76 10.72 15.64
CA LYS A 311 16.31 11.82 14.76
C LYS A 311 15.95 11.34 13.36
N TRP A 312 16.71 10.38 12.83
CA TRP A 312 16.41 9.77 11.54
C TRP A 312 15.02 9.15 11.54
N VAL A 313 14.68 8.37 12.57
CA VAL A 313 13.35 7.78 12.72
C VAL A 313 12.27 8.85 12.87
N GLU A 314 12.48 9.87 13.69
CA GLU A 314 11.52 11.00 13.84
C GLU A 314 11.24 11.72 12.52
N GLN A 315 12.23 11.81 11.65
CA GLN A 315 12.13 12.50 10.36
C GLN A 315 11.51 11.64 9.24
N HIS A 316 11.65 10.31 9.30
CA HIS A 316 11.31 9.43 8.18
C HIS A 316 10.22 8.40 8.49
N PHE A 317 10.08 7.97 9.75
CA PHE A 317 9.22 6.84 10.13
C PHE A 317 8.32 7.16 11.33
N ASP A 318 7.89 8.42 11.43
CA ASP A 318 6.90 8.86 12.42
C ASP A 318 5.46 8.67 11.90
N ALA A 319 4.59 8.15 12.77
CA ALA A 319 3.20 7.84 12.42
C ALA A 319 2.37 9.07 11.98
N ASP A 320 2.62 10.25 12.56
CA ASP A 320 1.87 11.46 12.20
C ASP A 320 2.30 11.95 10.80
N ARG A 321 3.58 11.82 10.46
CA ARG A 321 4.07 12.09 9.08
C ARG A 321 3.50 11.12 8.07
N MET A 322 3.45 9.82 8.39
CA MET A 322 2.84 8.80 7.53
C MET A 322 1.35 9.11 7.29
N ALA A 323 0.61 9.46 8.33
CA ALA A 323 -0.81 9.80 8.21
C ALA A 323 -1.03 11.05 7.35
N GLN A 324 -0.21 12.08 7.52
CA GLN A 324 -0.25 13.29 6.69
C GLN A 324 0.00 12.97 5.21
N ALA A 325 0.99 12.12 4.90
CA ALA A 325 1.27 11.71 3.53
C ALA A 325 0.09 10.95 2.89
N TYR A 326 -0.57 10.07 3.66
CA TYR A 326 -1.79 9.41 3.20
C TYR A 326 -2.96 10.38 3.03
N MET A 327 -3.12 11.38 3.91
CA MET A 327 -4.17 12.39 3.79
C MET A 327 -4.02 13.20 2.49
N GLU A 328 -2.81 13.70 2.20
CA GLU A 328 -2.51 14.40 0.95
C GLU A 328 -2.81 13.53 -0.27
N LEU A 329 -2.48 12.22 -0.18
CA LEU A 329 -2.77 11.26 -1.21
C LEU A 329 -4.27 11.05 -1.41
N TYR A 330 -5.04 10.87 -0.33
CA TYR A 330 -6.50 10.71 -0.39
C TYR A 330 -7.16 11.91 -1.04
N GLU A 331 -6.79 13.13 -0.63
CA GLU A 331 -7.29 14.35 -1.24
C GLU A 331 -6.96 14.44 -2.73
N SER A 332 -5.76 13.98 -3.13
CA SER A 332 -5.37 13.96 -4.55
C SER A 332 -6.22 13.00 -5.36
N ILE A 333 -6.53 11.81 -4.82
CA ILE A 333 -7.34 10.78 -5.47
C ILE A 333 -8.78 11.27 -5.61
N ILE A 334 -9.37 11.78 -4.52
CA ILE A 334 -10.75 12.28 -4.51
C ILE A 334 -10.90 13.44 -5.51
N ARG A 335 -9.96 14.38 -5.53
CA ARG A 335 -9.95 15.49 -6.51
C ARG A 335 -9.85 15.01 -7.95
N ARG A 336 -9.07 13.95 -8.22
CA ARG A 336 -8.95 13.37 -9.57
C ARG A 336 -10.24 12.69 -10.00
N VAL A 337 -10.82 11.84 -9.16
CA VAL A 337 -12.07 11.12 -9.49
C VAL A 337 -13.25 12.10 -9.59
N GLY A 338 -13.32 13.14 -8.76
CA GLY A 338 -14.32 14.20 -8.89
C GLY A 338 -14.24 14.98 -10.22
N ARG A 339 -13.13 14.87 -10.96
CA ARG A 339 -12.96 15.45 -12.30
C ARG A 339 -13.26 14.49 -13.43
N GLU A 340 -13.12 13.17 -13.24
CA GLU A 340 -13.26 12.16 -14.29
C GLU A 340 -14.57 11.38 -14.19
N ASP A 341 -15.38 11.40 -15.24
CA ASP A 341 -16.66 10.68 -15.33
C ASP A 341 -16.58 9.61 -16.42
N HIS A 342 -16.60 8.35 -16.00
CA HIS A 342 -16.49 7.18 -16.88
C HIS A 342 -17.85 6.69 -17.36
N ARG A 343 -17.96 6.48 -18.68
CA ARG A 343 -19.17 6.05 -19.37
C ARG A 343 -18.89 4.81 -20.25
N PRO A 344 -19.93 4.08 -20.71
CA PRO A 344 -19.72 2.94 -21.61
C PRO A 344 -18.94 3.30 -22.88
N TRP A 345 -19.16 4.49 -23.43
CA TRP A 345 -18.48 4.99 -24.62
C TRP A 345 -17.02 5.46 -24.37
N GLY A 346 -16.59 5.65 -23.12
CA GLY A 346 -15.32 6.29 -22.80
C GLY A 346 -15.35 7.03 -21.47
N PHE A 347 -14.79 8.24 -21.42
CA PHE A 347 -14.84 9.09 -20.23
C PHE A 347 -14.60 10.55 -20.57
N TYR A 348 -14.93 11.45 -19.66
CA TYR A 348 -14.52 12.85 -19.76
C TYR A 348 -13.92 13.36 -18.45
N GLU A 349 -12.98 14.30 -18.56
CA GLU A 349 -12.41 15.04 -17.44
C GLU A 349 -12.93 16.48 -17.47
N VAL A 350 -13.48 17.01 -16.38
CA VAL A 350 -13.85 18.42 -16.25
C VAL A 350 -12.60 19.23 -15.92
N LEU A 351 -12.17 20.06 -16.88
CA LEU A 351 -10.99 20.92 -16.76
C LEU A 351 -11.34 22.29 -16.17
N SER A 352 -12.55 22.79 -16.42
CA SER A 352 -13.08 24.04 -15.87
C SER A 352 -14.60 23.96 -15.78
N ASP A 353 -15.17 24.51 -14.72
CA ASP A 353 -16.61 24.64 -14.51
C ASP A 353 -16.89 25.98 -13.82
N THR A 354 -17.53 26.90 -14.54
CA THR A 354 -17.79 28.28 -14.09
C THR A 354 -19.18 28.73 -14.54
N ALA A 355 -19.62 29.91 -14.08
CA ALA A 355 -20.91 30.48 -14.45
C ALA A 355 -21.07 30.81 -15.95
N VAL A 356 -19.99 30.86 -16.73
CA VAL A 356 -20.05 31.27 -18.16
C VAL A 356 -19.53 30.20 -19.12
N HIS A 357 -18.85 29.17 -18.61
CA HIS A 357 -18.33 28.10 -19.45
C HIS A 357 -18.03 26.82 -18.64
N LYS A 358 -18.04 25.69 -19.35
CA LYS A 358 -17.56 24.39 -18.87
C LYS A 358 -16.62 23.77 -19.91
N VAL A 359 -15.42 23.39 -19.51
CA VAL A 359 -14.44 22.73 -20.39
C VAL A 359 -14.25 21.28 -19.98
N LYS A 360 -14.36 20.36 -20.94
CA LYS A 360 -14.11 18.94 -20.75
C LYS A 360 -13.03 18.43 -21.70
N ARG A 361 -12.19 17.50 -21.23
CA ARG A 361 -11.39 16.61 -22.11
C ARG A 361 -12.14 15.30 -22.25
N ILE A 362 -12.64 14.99 -23.43
CA ILE A 362 -13.44 13.79 -23.70
C ILE A 362 -12.58 12.77 -24.43
N THR A 363 -12.63 11.51 -23.97
CA THR A 363 -11.99 10.36 -24.61
C THR A 363 -13.05 9.35 -25.04
N ILE A 364 -13.10 9.03 -26.33
CA ILE A 364 -14.01 8.03 -26.90
C ILE A 364 -13.22 6.79 -27.29
N ARG A 365 -13.63 5.64 -26.76
CA ARG A 365 -12.99 4.35 -27.01
C ARG A 365 -13.25 3.86 -28.45
N PRO A 366 -12.38 3.00 -29.00
CA PRO A 366 -12.58 2.34 -30.28
C PRO A 366 -13.99 1.76 -30.45
N GLY A 367 -14.63 2.06 -31.58
CA GLY A 367 -15.96 1.58 -31.94
C GLY A 367 -17.12 2.19 -31.14
N GLN A 368 -16.88 3.19 -30.29
CA GLN A 368 -17.92 3.84 -29.48
C GLN A 368 -18.33 5.20 -30.08
N ARG A 369 -19.54 5.67 -29.72
CA ARG A 369 -20.05 7.00 -30.11
C ARG A 369 -20.84 7.67 -28.99
N LEU A 370 -20.90 8.99 -29.04
CA LEU A 370 -21.80 9.77 -28.18
C LEU A 370 -23.23 9.75 -28.74
N SER A 371 -24.20 10.07 -27.88
CA SER A 371 -25.60 10.28 -28.28
C SER A 371 -25.70 11.34 -29.37
N TYR A 372 -26.64 11.14 -30.30
CA TYR A 372 -27.06 12.20 -31.20
C TYR A 372 -27.98 13.16 -30.47
N GLN A 373 -27.45 14.35 -30.18
CA GLN A 373 -28.04 15.25 -29.19
C GLN A 373 -27.98 16.71 -29.61
N ARG A 374 -28.76 17.55 -28.95
CA ARG A 374 -28.69 19.01 -29.02
C ARG A 374 -28.90 19.64 -27.64
N HIS A 375 -28.63 20.94 -27.55
CA HIS A 375 -28.70 21.72 -26.32
C HIS A 375 -29.46 23.02 -26.54
N PHE A 376 -30.20 23.52 -25.54
CA PHE A 376 -31.01 24.75 -25.63
C PHE A 376 -30.34 25.96 -24.99
N HIS A 377 -29.42 25.77 -24.05
CA HIS A 377 -28.82 26.85 -23.28
C HIS A 377 -27.32 27.04 -23.50
N ARG A 378 -26.69 26.16 -24.29
CA ARG A 378 -25.25 26.21 -24.57
C ARG A 378 -24.90 25.90 -26.02
N SER A 379 -23.83 26.52 -26.49
CA SER A 379 -23.10 26.11 -27.70
C SER A 379 -21.87 25.31 -27.29
N GLU A 380 -21.39 24.46 -28.20
CA GLU A 380 -20.20 23.65 -27.98
C GLU A 380 -19.14 23.91 -29.05
N HIS A 381 -17.89 24.01 -28.63
CA HIS A 381 -16.72 24.05 -29.51
C HIS A 381 -15.85 22.83 -29.22
N TRP A 382 -15.57 22.02 -30.24
CA TRP A 382 -14.76 20.81 -30.13
C TRP A 382 -13.42 20.99 -30.85
N TYR A 383 -12.31 20.70 -30.17
CA TYR A 383 -10.97 20.70 -30.74
C TYR A 383 -10.33 19.32 -30.60
N ILE A 384 -10.02 18.67 -31.72
CA ILE A 384 -9.52 17.29 -31.73
C ILE A 384 -8.02 17.26 -31.38
N LEU A 385 -7.66 16.51 -30.35
CA LEU A 385 -6.29 16.35 -29.88
C LEU A 385 -5.61 15.09 -30.43
N GLN A 386 -6.36 13.98 -30.52
CA GLN A 386 -5.84 12.67 -30.88
C GLN A 386 -6.91 11.83 -31.57
N GLY A 387 -6.47 10.95 -32.48
CA GLY A 387 -7.33 9.99 -33.17
C GLY A 387 -8.10 10.60 -34.34
N ARG A 388 -8.73 9.74 -35.14
CA ARG A 388 -9.64 10.14 -36.22
C ARG A 388 -11.06 9.73 -35.87
N ALA A 389 -12.01 10.60 -36.15
CA ALA A 389 -13.41 10.40 -35.80
C ALA A 389 -14.33 10.86 -36.94
N VAL A 390 -15.60 10.48 -36.82
CA VAL A 390 -16.68 11.00 -37.66
C VAL A 390 -17.61 11.83 -36.77
N VAL A 391 -17.76 13.11 -37.09
CA VAL A 391 -18.71 14.00 -36.44
C VAL A 391 -19.93 14.15 -37.33
N THR A 392 -21.10 13.78 -36.81
CA THR A 392 -22.39 14.00 -37.49
C THR A 392 -22.96 15.32 -36.98
N ARG A 393 -23.25 16.30 -37.86
CA ARG A 393 -23.99 17.53 -37.52
C ARG A 393 -25.20 17.70 -38.43
N ASN A 394 -26.40 17.84 -37.87
CA ASN A 394 -27.67 17.94 -38.61
C ASN A 394 -27.81 16.88 -39.73
N GLY A 395 -27.38 15.65 -39.44
CA GLY A 395 -27.42 14.51 -40.36
C GLY A 395 -26.27 14.44 -41.37
N VAL A 396 -25.30 15.36 -41.33
CA VAL A 396 -24.14 15.38 -42.22
C VAL A 396 -22.90 14.88 -41.49
N ASP A 397 -22.28 13.83 -42.00
CA ASP A 397 -21.04 13.27 -41.48
C ASP A 397 -19.81 14.02 -42.01
N THR A 398 -18.85 14.29 -41.13
CA THR A 398 -17.56 14.88 -41.46
C THR A 398 -16.45 14.11 -40.74
N GLU A 399 -15.44 13.67 -41.49
CA GLU A 399 -14.23 13.10 -40.90
C GLU A 399 -13.38 14.20 -40.26
N VAL A 400 -12.86 13.93 -39.06
CA VAL A 400 -12.02 14.86 -38.30
C VAL A 400 -10.81 14.14 -37.74
N GLY A 401 -9.70 14.86 -37.57
CA GLY A 401 -8.46 14.38 -36.98
C GLY A 401 -7.76 15.46 -36.15
N PRO A 402 -6.57 15.17 -35.61
CA PRO A 402 -5.87 16.08 -34.71
C PRO A 402 -5.63 17.46 -35.33
N GLY A 403 -6.00 18.52 -34.62
CA GLY A 403 -5.92 19.91 -35.08
C GLY A 403 -7.20 20.45 -35.72
N ASP A 404 -8.17 19.59 -36.05
CA ASP A 404 -9.48 20.02 -36.53
C ASP A 404 -10.33 20.59 -35.39
N ALA A 405 -11.16 21.58 -35.72
CA ALA A 405 -12.07 22.23 -34.79
C ALA A 405 -13.48 22.33 -35.38
N LEU A 406 -14.50 22.16 -34.54
CA LEU A 406 -15.90 22.24 -34.94
C LEU A 406 -16.72 23.02 -33.92
N ASP A 407 -17.56 23.92 -34.43
CA ASP A 407 -18.56 24.61 -33.63
C ASP A 407 -19.94 23.98 -33.83
N SER A 408 -20.65 23.82 -32.73
CA SER A 408 -22.04 23.39 -32.64
C SER A 408 -22.83 24.48 -31.92
N PRO A 409 -23.43 25.43 -32.64
CA PRO A 409 -24.33 26.42 -32.06
C PRO A 409 -25.50 25.76 -31.30
N VAL A 410 -26.16 26.53 -30.44
CA VAL A 410 -27.38 26.11 -29.73
C VAL A 410 -28.39 25.49 -30.70
N GLU A 411 -29.09 24.46 -30.26
CA GLU A 411 -30.06 23.64 -31.00
C GLU A 411 -29.49 22.82 -32.18
N THR A 412 -28.18 22.87 -32.42
CA THR A 412 -27.54 22.03 -33.46
C THR A 412 -27.54 20.57 -33.02
N TRP A 413 -28.09 19.69 -33.85
CA TRP A 413 -27.96 18.25 -33.62
C TRP A 413 -26.54 17.81 -33.95
N HIS A 414 -25.87 17.16 -33.01
CA HIS A 414 -24.49 16.72 -33.19
C HIS A 414 -24.16 15.42 -32.43
N ARG A 415 -23.17 14.67 -32.91
CA ARG A 415 -22.47 13.58 -32.21
C ARG A 415 -21.08 13.35 -32.78
N ILE A 416 -20.27 12.59 -32.06
CA ILE A 416 -18.99 12.07 -32.54
C ILE A 416 -18.93 10.55 -32.37
N HIS A 417 -18.40 9.87 -33.38
CA HIS A 417 -18.19 8.43 -33.44
C HIS A 417 -16.71 8.15 -33.71
N ASN A 418 -16.13 7.22 -32.94
CA ASN A 418 -14.78 6.71 -33.17
C ASN A 418 -14.84 5.36 -33.91
N PRO A 419 -14.68 5.33 -35.25
CA PRO A 419 -14.64 4.08 -36.01
C PRO A 419 -13.27 3.37 -35.96
N GLY A 420 -12.26 3.99 -35.35
CA GLY A 420 -10.87 3.54 -35.37
C GLY A 420 -10.55 2.50 -34.28
N SER A 421 -9.28 2.07 -34.29
CA SER A 421 -8.72 1.13 -33.30
C SER A 421 -7.98 1.82 -32.14
N GLU A 422 -7.81 3.14 -32.20
CA GLU A 422 -7.19 3.97 -31.16
C GLU A 422 -8.22 4.90 -30.52
N ASN A 423 -7.93 5.42 -29.33
CA ASN A 423 -8.81 6.40 -28.69
C ASN A 423 -8.85 7.71 -29.48
N VAL A 424 -10.04 8.32 -29.51
CA VAL A 424 -10.22 9.71 -29.95
C VAL A 424 -10.26 10.58 -28.71
N VAL A 425 -9.47 11.65 -28.67
CA VAL A 425 -9.43 12.61 -27.57
C VAL A 425 -9.69 14.00 -28.12
N PHE A 426 -10.60 14.75 -27.50
CA PHE A 426 -10.89 16.13 -27.88
C PHE A 426 -11.21 17.00 -26.66
N ILE A 427 -11.04 18.30 -26.81
CA ILE A 427 -11.50 19.30 -25.85
C ILE A 427 -12.87 19.79 -26.30
N GLU A 428 -13.83 19.75 -25.39
CA GLU A 428 -15.14 20.37 -25.53
C GLU A 428 -15.19 21.62 -24.65
N ILE A 429 -15.54 22.75 -25.26
CA ILE A 429 -15.79 24.01 -24.58
C ILE A 429 -17.27 24.32 -24.73
N GLN A 430 -18.01 24.21 -23.63
CA GLN A 430 -19.41 24.61 -23.55
C GLN A 430 -19.47 26.08 -23.12
N THR A 431 -20.20 26.91 -23.87
CA THR A 431 -20.42 28.33 -23.56
C THR A 431 -21.91 28.62 -23.52
N GLY A 432 -22.37 29.29 -22.47
CA GLY A 432 -23.80 29.51 -22.22
C GLY A 432 -24.08 29.96 -20.79
N GLU A 433 -25.36 29.96 -20.43
CA GLU A 433 -25.83 30.34 -19.08
C GLU A 433 -26.18 29.11 -18.21
N TYR A 434 -26.24 27.92 -18.81
CA TYR A 434 -26.62 26.68 -18.14
C TYR A 434 -25.93 25.45 -18.76
N PHE A 435 -25.44 24.53 -17.92
CA PHE A 435 -24.66 23.35 -18.34
C PHE A 435 -25.18 22.02 -17.74
N GLY A 436 -26.42 22.01 -17.25
CA GLY A 436 -27.06 20.80 -16.70
C GLY A 436 -27.30 19.72 -17.75
N GLU A 437 -27.49 18.48 -17.29
CA GLU A 437 -27.80 17.33 -18.17
C GLU A 437 -29.25 17.38 -18.72
N ASP A 438 -30.14 18.10 -18.06
CA ASP A 438 -31.52 18.37 -18.48
C ASP A 438 -31.63 19.36 -19.65
N ASP A 439 -30.53 20.05 -20.00
CA ASP A 439 -30.41 20.82 -21.24
C ASP A 439 -30.26 19.92 -22.48
N ILE A 440 -30.04 18.62 -22.29
CA ILE A 440 -29.69 17.69 -23.38
C ILE A 440 -30.93 16.98 -23.89
N GLU A 441 -31.32 17.27 -25.13
CA GLU A 441 -32.29 16.46 -25.87
C GLU A 441 -31.57 15.42 -26.74
N ARG A 442 -31.96 14.15 -26.64
CA ARG A 442 -31.34 13.03 -27.35
C ARG A 442 -32.31 12.42 -28.35
N ALA A 443 -31.89 12.31 -29.60
CA ALA A 443 -32.65 11.64 -30.66
C ALA A 443 -32.23 10.17 -30.82
N GLU A 444 -30.95 9.87 -30.64
CA GLU A 444 -30.39 8.50 -30.68
C GLU A 444 -29.38 8.33 -29.54
N ASP A 445 -29.51 7.26 -28.75
CA ASP A 445 -28.55 6.91 -27.71
C ASP A 445 -28.39 5.38 -27.60
N ASP A 446 -27.15 4.91 -27.69
CA ASP A 446 -26.83 3.48 -27.62
C ASP A 446 -26.91 2.91 -26.19
N TYR A 447 -27.13 3.76 -25.19
CA TYR A 447 -27.01 3.43 -23.77
C TYR A 447 -28.29 3.70 -22.97
N GLY A 448 -29.42 3.92 -23.64
CA GLY A 448 -30.76 3.99 -23.04
C GLY A 448 -31.08 5.28 -22.29
N ARG A 449 -30.44 6.41 -22.62
CA ARG A 449 -30.61 7.72 -21.94
C ARG A 449 -31.63 8.65 -22.62
N VAL A 450 -32.62 8.10 -23.34
CA VAL A 450 -33.62 8.86 -24.11
C VAL A 450 -34.68 9.49 -23.22
#